data_AF-A0A3R6Y9G4-F1
#
_entry.id   AF-A0A3R6Y9G4-F1
#
_cell.length_a   1.000
_cell.length_b   1.000
_cell.length_c   1.000
_cell.angle_alpha   90.00
_cell.angle_beta   90.00
_cell.angle_gamma   90.00
#
_symmetry.space_group_name_H-M   'P 1'
#
loop_
_entity.id
_entity.type
_entity.pdbx_description
1 polymer ?
#
loop_
_entity_poly.entity_id
_entity_poly.type
_entity_poly.pdbx_seq_one_letter_code
_entity_poly.pdbx_strand_id
1 'polypeptide(L)'
;MAILCPAINLQILTRHHHQPPAAGEQILATAYDPALGSSNYDRHLYAHFAAKLKTSHGLQLEPDTRQSRRLLHACEQLKKLLSTIPEAIVTVENLVPDADIALSISKSEFEHLGRAETAGLRTLLEGLFADVAVSPSDISTVEVVGGGTRMPVVQDAISAAIGTHVTLGRMLDSATAVAIGAAFSIDSNDNMLQEVTVDAAAIAAELAMQTQDDTMALLADKRNEIETFVYEIRAKQSQKHGHLIESAVVGPFLDAAEDWFYSDQALTATLDQATAT
;
A
#
# COMPACT_ATOMS: atom_id res chain seq x y z
N MET A 1 -9.32 1.17 -10.36
CA MET A 1 -8.78 -0.20 -10.16
C MET A 1 -7.42 -0.08 -9.50
N ALA A 2 -7.39 0.05 -8.17
CA ALA A 2 -6.16 0.08 -7.41
C ALA A 2 -5.73 -1.37 -7.16
N ILE A 3 -4.80 -1.88 -7.97
CA ILE A 3 -4.17 -3.17 -7.68
C ILE A 3 -3.20 -2.94 -6.52
N LEU A 4 -3.73 -2.92 -5.30
CA LEU A 4 -2.95 -3.08 -4.08
C LEU A 4 -2.63 -4.57 -3.95
N CYS A 5 -1.73 -5.07 -4.79
CA CYS A 5 -1.14 -6.38 -4.58
C CYS A 5 0.20 -6.17 -3.86
N PRO A 6 0.26 -6.29 -2.52
CA PRO A 6 1.53 -6.25 -1.80
C PRO A 6 2.36 -7.52 -2.03
N ALA A 7 1.81 -8.54 -2.69
CA ALA A 7 2.42 -9.86 -2.84
C ALA A 7 3.64 -9.84 -3.77
N ILE A 8 4.72 -10.48 -3.31
CA ILE A 8 5.82 -10.86 -4.19
C ILE A 8 5.33 -12.04 -5.03
N ASN A 9 5.20 -11.83 -6.35
CA ASN A 9 4.91 -12.89 -7.32
C ASN A 9 6.21 -13.24 -8.06
N LEU A 10 6.57 -14.51 -8.06
CA LEU A 10 7.73 -15.03 -8.77
C LEU A 10 7.27 -16.04 -9.83
N GLN A 11 7.80 -15.90 -11.04
CA GLN A 11 7.52 -16.81 -12.15
C GLN A 11 8.81 -17.22 -12.84
N ILE A 12 8.92 -18.50 -13.17
CA ILE A 12 9.97 -19.03 -14.04
C ILE A 12 9.35 -19.28 -15.41
N LEU A 13 9.88 -18.61 -16.43
CA LEU A 13 9.42 -18.70 -17.81
C LEU A 13 10.48 -19.39 -18.66
N THR A 14 10.03 -20.24 -19.58
CA THR A 14 10.89 -20.75 -20.67
C THR A 14 10.41 -20.21 -22.00
N ARG A 15 11.34 -19.98 -22.93
CA ARG A 15 11.04 -19.57 -24.30
C ARG A 15 11.53 -20.61 -25.29
N HIS A 16 10.62 -21.16 -26.10
CA HIS A 16 10.98 -22.01 -27.23
C HIS A 16 11.46 -21.16 -28.42
N HIS A 17 12.73 -21.33 -28.83
CA HIS A 17 13.36 -20.58 -29.93
C HIS A 17 12.72 -20.77 -31.33
N HIS A 18 11.76 -21.69 -31.50
CA HIS A 18 11.11 -21.98 -32.77
C HIS A 18 9.65 -21.51 -32.89
N GLN A 19 9.11 -20.86 -31.85
CA GLN A 19 7.76 -20.29 -31.87
C GLN A 19 7.79 -18.76 -31.76
N PRO A 20 6.77 -18.07 -32.30
CA PRO A 20 6.65 -16.63 -32.13
C PRO A 20 6.59 -16.28 -30.63
N PRO A 21 7.06 -15.09 -30.22
CA PRO A 21 7.32 -14.74 -28.82
C PRO A 21 6.14 -14.99 -27.87
N ALA A 22 4.90 -14.87 -28.34
CA ALA A 22 3.71 -15.11 -27.53
C ALA A 22 3.19 -16.57 -27.55
N ALA A 23 3.68 -17.44 -28.45
CA ALA A 23 3.25 -18.85 -28.55
C ALA A 23 4.28 -19.85 -28.01
N GLY A 24 5.46 -19.37 -27.60
CA GLY A 24 6.58 -20.21 -27.16
C GLY A 24 6.97 -20.01 -25.71
N GLU A 25 6.25 -19.18 -24.95
CA GLU A 25 6.53 -18.89 -23.54
C GLU A 25 5.64 -19.73 -22.63
N GLN A 26 6.24 -20.54 -21.75
CA GLN A 26 5.53 -21.39 -20.80
C GLN A 26 5.97 -21.06 -19.38
N ILE A 27 4.99 -20.91 -18.47
CA ILE A 27 5.21 -20.81 -17.03
C ILE A 27 5.56 -22.21 -16.50
N LEU A 28 6.76 -22.35 -15.95
CA LEU A 28 7.21 -23.59 -15.33
C LEU A 28 6.79 -23.69 -13.86
N ALA A 29 6.92 -22.58 -13.12
CA ALA A 29 6.48 -22.47 -11.74
C ALA A 29 6.09 -21.03 -11.41
N THR A 30 5.17 -20.93 -10.45
CA THR A 30 4.73 -19.68 -9.84
C THR A 30 4.70 -19.85 -8.33
N ALA A 31 5.28 -18.91 -7.60
CA ALA A 31 5.18 -18.86 -6.14
C ALA A 31 4.80 -17.44 -5.71
N TYR A 32 3.94 -17.32 -4.71
CA TYR A 32 3.52 -16.03 -4.15
C TYR A 32 3.09 -16.17 -2.69
N ASP A 33 3.20 -15.07 -1.94
CA ASP A 33 2.67 -14.92 -0.58
C ASP A 33 1.91 -13.60 -0.48
N PRO A 34 0.57 -13.62 -0.30
CA PRO A 34 -0.26 -12.42 -0.15
C PRO A 34 0.11 -11.55 1.06
N ALA A 35 0.70 -12.15 2.08
CA ALA A 35 1.05 -11.48 3.33
C ALA A 35 2.45 -10.84 3.29
N LEU A 36 3.26 -11.14 2.27
CA LEU A 36 4.64 -10.69 2.15
C LEU A 36 4.77 -9.54 1.15
N GLY A 37 5.07 -8.34 1.65
CA GLY A 37 5.27 -7.16 0.81
C GLY A 37 6.12 -6.07 1.45
N SER A 38 6.45 -5.03 0.67
CA SER A 38 7.23 -3.89 1.19
C SER A 38 6.51 -3.05 2.24
N SER A 39 5.18 -3.22 2.36
CA SER A 39 4.36 -2.58 3.40
C SER A 39 4.60 -3.22 4.78
N ASN A 40 4.99 -4.50 4.84
CA ASN A 40 5.37 -5.16 6.08
C ASN A 40 6.60 -4.50 6.70
N TYR A 41 7.59 -4.11 5.88
CA TYR A 41 8.74 -3.31 6.33
C TYR A 41 8.31 -1.96 6.92
N ASP A 42 7.32 -1.29 6.32
CA ASP A 42 6.75 -0.05 6.87
C ASP A 42 6.09 -0.29 8.23
N ARG A 43 5.39 -1.42 8.41
CA ARG A 43 4.78 -1.81 9.69
C ARG A 43 5.83 -2.09 10.77
N HIS A 44 6.95 -2.73 10.42
CA HIS A 44 8.06 -2.96 11.36
C HIS A 44 8.70 -1.64 11.80
N LEU A 45 8.91 -0.71 10.87
CA LEU A 45 9.36 0.65 11.19
C LEU A 45 8.35 1.39 12.08
N TYR A 46 7.08 1.32 11.74
CA TYR A 46 6.00 1.94 12.50
C TYR A 46 5.99 1.41 13.95
N ALA A 47 6.04 0.09 14.14
CA ALA A 47 6.04 -0.53 15.46
C ALA A 47 7.27 -0.09 16.29
N HIS A 48 8.44 -0.03 15.66
CA HIS A 48 9.68 0.45 16.30
C HIS A 48 9.56 1.88 16.80
N PHE A 49 9.10 2.80 15.94
CA PHE A 49 8.97 4.21 16.30
C PHE A 49 7.80 4.48 17.23
N ALA A 50 6.68 3.76 17.10
CA ALA A 50 5.55 3.85 18.03
C ALA A 50 5.99 3.44 19.46
N ALA A 51 6.78 2.38 19.59
CA ALA A 51 7.35 1.98 20.88
C ALA A 51 8.32 3.02 21.45
N LYS A 52 9.18 3.62 20.62
CA LYS A 52 10.07 4.72 21.01
C LYS A 52 9.27 5.94 21.49
N LEU A 53 8.28 6.38 20.73
CA LEU A 53 7.42 7.53 21.06
C LEU A 53 6.62 7.33 22.35
N LYS A 54 6.12 6.12 22.58
CA LYS A 54 5.46 5.75 23.83
C LYS A 54 6.41 5.89 25.02
N THR A 55 7.68 5.53 24.84
CA THR A 55 8.70 5.60 25.90
C THR A 55 9.21 7.02 26.13
N SER A 56 9.46 7.80 25.06
CA SER A 56 10.08 9.13 25.16
C SER A 56 9.08 10.27 25.39
N HIS A 57 7.87 10.17 24.85
CA HIS A 57 6.86 11.24 24.90
C HIS A 57 5.53 10.80 25.53
N GLY A 58 5.40 9.53 25.94
CA GLY A 58 4.13 9.00 26.47
C GLY A 58 3.01 8.92 25.44
N LEU A 59 3.31 9.11 24.15
CA LEU A 59 2.32 9.11 23.08
C LEU A 59 1.89 7.68 22.75
N GLN A 60 0.60 7.38 22.94
CA GLN A 60 -0.01 6.15 22.49
C GLN A 60 -0.73 6.43 21.17
N LEU A 61 -0.31 5.75 20.11
CA LEU A 61 -0.91 5.89 18.79
C LEU A 61 -2.02 4.86 18.64
N GLU A 62 -3.25 5.34 18.60
CA GLU A 62 -4.42 4.52 18.28
C GLU A 62 -4.50 4.25 16.77
N PRO A 63 -5.01 3.08 16.36
CA PRO A 63 -5.18 2.74 14.96
C PRO A 63 -6.06 3.77 14.23
N ASP A 64 -5.78 3.98 12.95
CA ASP A 64 -6.53 4.84 12.01
C ASP A 64 -6.62 6.35 12.32
N THR A 65 -6.00 6.81 13.41
CA THR A 65 -5.87 8.24 13.74
C THR A 65 -5.01 9.03 12.73
N ARG A 66 -5.19 10.36 12.69
CA ARG A 66 -4.35 11.24 11.84
C ARG A 66 -2.85 11.12 12.19
N GLN A 67 -2.54 10.98 13.47
CA GLN A 67 -1.17 10.82 13.97
C GLN A 67 -0.55 9.49 13.52
N SER A 68 -1.31 8.38 13.58
CA SER A 68 -0.83 7.08 13.12
C SER A 68 -0.54 7.09 11.62
N ARG A 69 -1.41 7.70 10.80
CA ARG A 69 -1.19 7.87 9.35
C ARG A 69 0.03 8.73 9.04
N ARG A 70 0.26 9.82 9.78
CA ARG A 70 1.45 10.66 9.64
C ARG A 70 2.74 9.88 9.95
N LEU A 71 2.76 9.12 11.04
CA LEU A 71 3.92 8.28 11.38
C LEU A 71 4.16 7.21 10.30
N LEU A 72 3.10 6.55 9.81
CA LEU A 72 3.22 5.54 8.76
C LEU A 72 3.78 6.15 7.46
N HIS A 73 3.31 7.33 7.06
CA HIS A 73 3.85 8.04 5.89
C HIS A 73 5.34 8.35 6.07
N ALA A 74 5.75 8.82 7.24
CA ALA A 74 7.16 9.08 7.54
C ALA A 74 8.01 7.80 7.51
N CYS A 75 7.48 6.66 7.96
CA CYS A 75 8.16 5.36 7.85
C CYS A 75 8.35 4.95 6.39
N GLU A 76 7.34 5.15 5.54
CA GLU A 76 7.45 4.87 4.10
C GLU A 76 8.54 5.74 3.44
N GLN A 77 8.61 7.03 3.80
CA GLN A 77 9.67 7.93 3.32
C GLN A 77 11.06 7.50 3.82
N LEU A 78 11.18 7.11 5.09
CA LEU A 78 12.43 6.57 5.64
C LEU A 78 12.89 5.35 4.85
N LYS A 79 12.00 4.37 4.61
CA LYS A 79 12.32 3.18 3.80
C LYS A 79 12.83 3.55 2.40
N LYS A 80 12.20 4.52 1.73
CA LYS A 80 12.63 5.00 0.40
C LYS A 80 14.04 5.60 0.45
N LEU A 81 14.33 6.43 1.46
CA LEU A 81 15.66 7.00 1.66
C LEU A 81 16.69 5.91 1.99
N LEU A 82 16.37 5.00 2.90
CA LEU A 82 17.25 3.89 3.25
C LEU A 82 17.56 2.98 2.06
N SER A 83 16.71 2.93 1.04
CA SER A 83 17.04 2.20 -0.19
C SER A 83 18.26 2.78 -0.92
N THR A 84 18.61 4.06 -0.70
CA THR A 84 19.71 4.76 -1.36
C THR A 84 20.87 5.11 -0.43
N ILE A 85 20.60 5.51 0.82
CA ILE A 85 21.61 5.99 1.77
C ILE A 85 21.71 5.09 3.02
N PRO A 86 22.86 5.03 3.71
CA PRO A 86 23.07 4.13 4.85
C PRO A 86 22.38 4.59 6.14
N GLU A 87 22.04 5.87 6.27
CA GLU A 87 21.38 6.48 7.43
C GLU A 87 20.34 7.45 6.90
N ALA A 88 19.13 7.47 7.46
CA ALA A 88 18.07 8.36 7.02
C ALA A 88 17.39 9.05 8.21
N ILE A 89 17.00 10.30 7.99
CA ILE A 89 16.28 11.12 8.98
C ILE A 89 15.06 11.74 8.30
N VAL A 90 13.88 11.61 8.94
CA VAL A 90 12.64 12.25 8.50
C VAL A 90 11.99 12.93 9.69
N THR A 91 11.63 14.19 9.53
CA THR A 91 10.90 14.96 10.55
C THR A 91 9.40 14.81 10.32
N VAL A 92 8.66 14.49 11.38
CA VAL A 92 7.21 14.38 11.39
C VAL A 92 6.63 15.55 12.14
N GLU A 93 5.89 16.39 11.42
CA GLU A 93 5.28 17.59 11.98
C GLU A 93 4.04 17.26 12.82
N ASN A 94 3.90 17.95 13.95
CA ASN A 94 2.72 17.88 14.81
C ASN A 94 2.30 16.42 15.11
N LEU A 95 3.27 15.61 15.50
CA LEU A 95 3.03 14.23 15.96
C LEU A 95 2.69 14.22 17.45
N VAL A 96 3.30 15.13 18.21
CA VAL A 96 2.94 15.50 19.58
C VAL A 96 2.48 16.96 19.59
N PRO A 97 1.67 17.39 20.58
CA PRO A 97 1.22 18.78 20.67
C PRO A 97 2.40 19.76 20.61
N ASP A 98 2.36 20.66 19.64
CA ASP A 98 3.33 21.75 19.42
C ASP A 98 4.79 21.31 19.26
N ALA A 99 5.05 20.05 18.87
CA ALA A 99 6.42 19.60 18.60
C ALA A 99 6.53 18.66 17.39
N ASP A 100 7.63 18.86 16.66
CA ASP A 100 8.03 18.03 15.54
C ASP A 100 8.99 16.94 16.03
N ILE A 101 8.83 15.73 15.51
CA ILE A 101 9.67 14.59 15.90
C ILE A 101 10.57 14.18 14.74
N ALA A 102 11.87 14.21 14.96
CA ALA A 102 12.85 13.65 14.03
C ALA A 102 12.98 12.13 14.26
N LEU A 103 12.63 11.35 13.24
CA LEU A 103 12.83 9.91 13.19
C LEU A 103 14.14 9.63 12.47
N SER A 104 15.07 8.95 13.13
CA SER A 104 16.37 8.57 12.58
C SER A 104 16.60 7.07 12.75
N ILE A 105 17.12 6.43 11.71
CA ILE A 105 17.46 5.01 11.72
C ILE A 105 18.51 4.71 10.65
N SER A 106 19.35 3.71 10.95
CA SER A 106 20.35 3.17 10.02
C SER A 106 19.75 2.09 9.12
N LYS A 107 20.33 1.89 7.93
CA LYS A 107 19.95 0.80 7.01
C LYS A 107 20.09 -0.56 7.69
N SER A 108 21.15 -0.78 8.46
CA SER A 108 21.38 -2.05 9.13
C SER A 108 20.32 -2.36 10.20
N GLU A 109 19.88 -1.35 10.95
CA GLU A 109 18.78 -1.51 11.92
C GLU A 109 17.44 -1.76 11.20
N PHE A 110 17.16 -1.04 10.11
CA PHE A 110 15.99 -1.27 9.27
C PHE A 110 15.93 -2.70 8.70
N GLU A 111 17.03 -3.19 8.13
CA GLU A 111 17.14 -4.55 7.60
C GLU A 111 16.98 -5.60 8.71
N HIS A 112 17.48 -5.31 9.91
CA HIS A 112 17.28 -6.18 11.08
C HIS A 112 15.81 -6.26 11.52
N LEU A 113 15.08 -5.13 11.51
CA LEU A 113 13.65 -5.09 11.80
C LEU A 113 12.85 -5.92 10.78
N GLY A 114 13.20 -5.82 9.49
CA GLY A 114 12.55 -6.56 8.39
C GLY A 114 13.11 -7.97 8.11
N ARG A 115 13.91 -8.54 9.01
CA ARG A 115 14.59 -9.83 8.76
C ARG A 115 13.61 -11.00 8.53
N ALA A 116 12.46 -10.98 9.19
CA ALA A 116 11.44 -12.02 9.05
C ALA A 116 10.83 -12.02 7.64
N GLU A 117 10.53 -10.83 7.10
CA GLU A 117 10.03 -10.67 5.73
C GLU A 117 11.08 -11.13 4.71
N THR A 118 12.33 -10.76 4.93
CA THR A 118 13.45 -11.19 4.08
C THR A 118 13.65 -12.70 4.11
N ALA A 119 13.45 -13.34 5.26
CA ALA A 119 13.49 -14.79 5.39
C ALA A 119 12.32 -15.46 4.65
N GLY A 120 11.11 -14.91 4.76
CA GLY A 120 9.94 -15.37 4.00
C GLY A 120 10.17 -15.34 2.49
N LEU A 121 10.78 -14.26 1.97
CA LEU A 121 11.16 -14.17 0.56
C LEU A 121 12.14 -15.28 0.16
N ARG A 122 13.13 -15.59 0.99
CA ARG A 122 14.09 -16.69 0.72
C ARG A 122 13.39 -18.04 0.65
N THR A 123 12.51 -18.33 1.61
CA THR A 123 11.73 -19.57 1.62
C THR A 123 10.86 -19.69 0.38
N LEU A 124 10.26 -18.58 -0.08
CA LEU A 124 9.45 -18.57 -1.30
C LEU A 124 10.28 -18.82 -2.56
N LEU A 125 11.47 -18.23 -2.65
CA LEU A 125 12.45 -18.51 -3.72
C LEU A 125 12.91 -19.97 -3.71
N GLU A 126 13.21 -20.52 -2.54
CA GLU A 126 13.62 -21.93 -2.39
C GLU A 126 12.50 -22.89 -2.82
N GLY A 127 11.25 -22.62 -2.43
CA GLY A 127 10.08 -23.39 -2.86
C GLY A 127 9.87 -23.33 -4.37
N LEU A 128 10.03 -22.15 -4.98
CA LEU A 128 9.90 -21.97 -6.43
C LEU A 128 10.85 -22.88 -7.21
N PHE A 129 12.12 -22.97 -6.80
CA PHE A 129 13.10 -23.86 -7.43
C PHE A 129 12.91 -25.34 -7.09
N ALA A 130 12.24 -25.67 -5.98
CA ALA A 130 11.91 -27.04 -5.63
C ALA A 130 10.79 -27.61 -6.53
N ASP A 131 9.88 -26.75 -6.99
CA ASP A 131 8.74 -27.15 -7.83
C ASP A 131 9.13 -27.43 -9.29
N VAL A 132 10.33 -27.00 -9.72
CA VAL A 132 10.82 -27.20 -11.10
C VAL A 132 12.18 -27.87 -11.15
N ALA A 133 12.39 -28.70 -12.16
CA ALA A 133 13.68 -29.30 -12.46
C ALA A 133 14.63 -28.32 -13.18
N VAL A 134 14.70 -27.06 -12.73
CA VAL A 134 15.54 -26.01 -13.29
C VAL A 134 16.53 -25.56 -12.22
N SER A 135 17.82 -25.67 -12.49
CA SER A 135 18.84 -25.15 -11.59
C SER A 135 18.87 -23.62 -11.66
N PRO A 136 19.17 -22.90 -10.56
CA PRO A 136 19.42 -21.47 -10.62
C PRO A 136 20.41 -21.06 -11.73
N SER A 137 21.41 -21.91 -12.01
CA SER A 137 22.42 -21.73 -13.07
C SER A 137 21.87 -21.72 -14.49
N ASP A 138 20.67 -22.25 -14.70
CA ASP A 138 20.05 -22.39 -16.02
C ASP A 138 19.18 -21.17 -16.35
N ILE A 139 19.02 -20.25 -15.40
CA ILE A 139 18.31 -18.99 -15.62
C ILE A 139 19.14 -18.12 -16.56
N SER A 140 18.51 -17.68 -17.65
CA SER A 140 19.17 -16.79 -18.62
C SER A 140 19.03 -15.31 -18.24
N THR A 141 17.87 -14.93 -17.71
CA THR A 141 17.53 -13.54 -17.41
C THR A 141 16.62 -13.48 -16.18
N VAL A 142 16.83 -12.48 -15.34
CA VAL A 142 15.95 -12.16 -14.20
C VAL A 142 15.43 -10.76 -14.40
N GLU A 143 14.13 -10.57 -14.22
CA GLU A 143 13.49 -9.26 -14.32
C GLU A 143 12.72 -8.98 -13.02
N VAL A 144 12.99 -7.83 -12.40
CA VAL A 144 12.34 -7.47 -11.12
C VAL A 144 11.32 -6.36 -11.34
N VAL A 145 10.10 -6.58 -10.86
CA VAL A 145 8.96 -5.66 -11.01
C VAL A 145 8.41 -5.30 -9.63
N GLY A 146 7.98 -4.05 -9.46
CA GLY A 146 7.42 -3.53 -8.21
C GLY A 146 8.39 -2.68 -7.38
N GLY A 147 7.86 -1.66 -6.68
CA GLY A 147 8.66 -0.67 -5.95
C GLY A 147 9.50 -1.24 -4.80
N GLY A 148 9.02 -2.31 -4.14
CA GLY A 148 9.73 -2.98 -3.05
C GLY A 148 11.07 -3.60 -3.47
N THR A 149 11.21 -3.98 -4.74
CA THR A 149 12.43 -4.57 -5.29
C THR A 149 13.60 -3.59 -5.34
N ARG A 150 13.37 -2.30 -5.09
CA ARG A 150 14.42 -1.27 -5.00
C ARG A 150 15.25 -1.37 -3.71
N MET A 151 14.76 -2.07 -2.69
CA MET A 151 15.47 -2.26 -1.44
C MET A 151 16.68 -3.20 -1.64
N PRO A 152 17.90 -2.80 -1.22
CA PRO A 152 19.09 -3.64 -1.38
C PRO A 152 18.96 -5.03 -0.75
N VAL A 153 18.42 -5.12 0.47
CA VAL A 153 18.18 -6.41 1.15
C VAL A 153 17.32 -7.39 0.35
N VAL A 154 16.37 -6.89 -0.45
CA VAL A 154 15.53 -7.71 -1.33
C VAL A 154 16.32 -8.16 -2.55
N GLN A 155 17.10 -7.27 -3.16
CA GLN A 155 17.96 -7.59 -4.30
C GLN A 155 19.03 -8.62 -3.92
N ASP A 156 19.60 -8.50 -2.73
CA ASP A 156 20.58 -9.42 -2.18
C ASP A 156 19.97 -10.79 -1.90
N ALA A 157 18.73 -10.83 -1.38
CA ALA A 157 18.01 -12.10 -1.18
C ALA A 157 17.74 -12.82 -2.50
N ILE A 158 17.29 -12.10 -3.53
CA ILE A 158 17.07 -12.66 -4.88
C ILE A 158 18.40 -13.13 -5.49
N SER A 159 19.43 -12.29 -5.43
CA SER A 159 20.76 -12.62 -5.97
C SER A 159 21.42 -13.80 -5.26
N ALA A 160 21.16 -13.97 -3.95
CA ALA A 160 21.65 -15.12 -3.21
C ALA A 160 20.95 -16.43 -3.61
N ALA A 161 19.66 -16.38 -3.97
CA ALA A 161 18.91 -17.56 -4.41
C ALA A 161 19.23 -17.95 -5.85
N ILE A 162 19.37 -16.97 -6.74
CA ILE A 162 19.62 -17.21 -8.18
C ILE A 162 21.11 -17.39 -8.47
N GLY A 163 21.98 -16.73 -7.69
CA GLY A 163 23.43 -16.69 -7.90
C GLY A 163 23.87 -15.47 -8.72
N THR A 164 25.16 -15.17 -8.68
CA THR A 164 25.74 -13.94 -9.25
C THR A 164 26.02 -14.00 -10.75
N HIS A 165 25.65 -15.09 -11.42
CA HIS A 165 25.88 -15.30 -12.84
C HIS A 165 24.88 -14.54 -13.74
N VAL A 166 23.73 -14.14 -13.18
CA VAL A 166 22.71 -13.32 -13.84
C VAL A 166 22.53 -12.02 -13.06
N THR A 167 22.46 -10.90 -13.77
CA THR A 167 22.15 -9.60 -13.18
C THR A 167 20.65 -9.38 -13.13
N LEU A 168 20.16 -8.76 -12.06
CA LEU A 168 18.75 -8.37 -11.94
C LEU A 168 18.42 -7.26 -12.96
N GLY A 169 17.60 -7.61 -13.94
CA GLY A 169 17.08 -6.74 -14.98
C GLY A 169 16.01 -5.78 -14.46
N ARG A 170 15.96 -4.59 -15.08
CA ARG A 170 15.01 -3.50 -14.80
C ARG A 170 14.55 -2.84 -16.10
N MET A 171 14.51 -3.63 -17.16
CA MET A 171 14.08 -3.19 -18.49
C MET A 171 12.57 -2.98 -18.56
N LEU A 172 11.81 -3.71 -17.75
CA LEU A 172 10.38 -3.51 -17.55
C LEU A 172 10.13 -2.35 -16.60
N ASP A 173 9.22 -1.47 -17.00
CA ASP A 173 8.77 -0.42 -16.11
C ASP A 173 7.96 -1.01 -14.95
N SER A 174 8.52 -0.90 -13.75
CA SER A 174 7.94 -1.44 -12.52
C SER A 174 6.52 -0.95 -12.19
N ALA A 175 6.09 0.18 -12.75
CA ALA A 175 4.77 0.77 -12.49
C ALA A 175 3.70 0.33 -13.51
N THR A 176 4.09 0.10 -14.77
CA THR A 176 3.13 -0.15 -15.86
C THR A 176 3.19 -1.57 -16.43
N ALA A 177 4.30 -2.29 -16.26
CA ALA A 177 4.49 -3.60 -16.90
C ALA A 177 3.37 -4.61 -16.58
N VAL A 178 2.92 -4.65 -15.33
CA VAL A 178 1.82 -5.54 -14.90
C VAL A 178 0.50 -5.15 -15.57
N ALA A 179 0.16 -3.85 -15.60
CA ALA A 179 -1.08 -3.36 -16.18
C ALA A 179 -1.10 -3.57 -17.72
N ILE A 180 0.03 -3.34 -18.37
CA ILE A 180 0.20 -3.59 -19.81
C ILE A 180 0.07 -5.09 -20.10
N GLY A 181 0.73 -5.95 -19.33
CA GLY A 181 0.60 -7.41 -19.47
C GLY A 181 -0.84 -7.91 -19.30
N ALA A 182 -1.57 -7.36 -18.33
CA ALA A 182 -2.98 -7.66 -18.12
C ALA A 182 -3.85 -7.24 -19.32
N ALA A 183 -3.60 -6.06 -19.91
CA ALA A 183 -4.34 -5.60 -21.08
C ALA A 183 -4.13 -6.52 -22.30
N PHE A 184 -2.90 -6.99 -22.53
CA PHE A 184 -2.61 -7.96 -23.59
C PHE A 184 -3.27 -9.32 -23.34
N SER A 185 -3.43 -9.72 -22.08
CA SER A 185 -4.11 -10.96 -21.70
C SER A 185 -5.60 -10.99 -22.06
N ILE A 186 -6.25 -9.83 -22.06
CA ILE A 186 -7.70 -9.73 -22.34
C ILE A 186 -7.99 -9.68 -23.85
N ASP A 187 -7.10 -9.09 -24.65
CA ASP A 187 -7.31 -8.92 -26.10
C ASP A 187 -7.01 -10.20 -26.90
N SER A 188 -6.31 -11.15 -26.30
CA SER A 188 -6.02 -12.46 -26.90
C SER A 188 -7.24 -13.39 -26.80
N ASN A 189 -8.20 -13.23 -27.72
CA ASN A 189 -9.26 -14.21 -28.00
C ASN A 189 -8.72 -15.53 -28.57
N ASP A 190 -7.44 -15.57 -28.93
CA ASP A 190 -6.73 -16.78 -29.32
C ASP A 190 -6.06 -17.34 -28.06
N ASN A 191 -6.19 -18.66 -27.86
CA ASN A 191 -5.84 -19.44 -26.67
C ASN A 191 -4.32 -19.49 -26.37
N MET A 192 -3.61 -18.36 -26.58
CA MET A 192 -2.16 -18.20 -26.61
C MET A 192 -1.56 -17.87 -25.25
N LEU A 193 -2.35 -17.38 -24.30
CA LEU A 193 -1.90 -17.14 -22.94
C LEU A 193 -2.57 -18.13 -22.00
N GLN A 194 -1.76 -18.82 -21.20
CA GLN A 194 -2.23 -19.81 -20.25
C GLN A 194 -3.19 -19.15 -19.26
N GLU A 195 -4.37 -19.73 -19.09
CA GLU A 195 -5.40 -19.25 -18.17
C GLU A 195 -4.80 -19.17 -16.76
N VAL A 196 -4.58 -17.94 -16.27
CA VAL A 196 -4.06 -17.72 -14.92
C VAL A 196 -5.19 -18.07 -13.96
N THR A 197 -5.10 -19.24 -13.33
CA THR A 197 -6.04 -19.65 -12.30
C THR A 197 -5.81 -18.76 -11.07
N VAL A 198 -6.68 -17.78 -10.89
CA VAL A 198 -6.69 -16.93 -9.69
C VAL A 198 -7.44 -17.69 -8.59
N ASP A 199 -6.83 -17.79 -7.40
CA ASP A 199 -7.47 -18.45 -6.25
C ASP A 199 -8.83 -17.79 -5.93
N ALA A 200 -9.85 -18.60 -5.68
CA ALA A 200 -11.17 -18.14 -5.27
C ALA A 200 -11.11 -17.24 -4.02
N ALA A 201 -10.15 -17.48 -3.11
CA ALA A 201 -9.93 -16.63 -1.95
C ALA A 201 -9.45 -15.21 -2.35
N ALA A 202 -8.57 -15.10 -3.35
CA ALA A 202 -8.10 -13.82 -3.86
C ALA A 202 -9.22 -13.04 -4.55
N ILE A 203 -10.09 -13.72 -5.31
CA ILE A 203 -11.28 -13.12 -5.94
C ILE A 203 -12.24 -12.57 -4.86
N ALA A 204 -12.49 -13.35 -3.81
CA ALA A 204 -13.35 -12.93 -2.71
C ALA A 204 -12.78 -11.73 -1.94
N ALA A 205 -11.45 -11.70 -1.71
CA ALA A 205 -10.77 -10.58 -1.07
C ALA A 205 -10.86 -9.29 -1.92
N GLU A 206 -10.61 -9.40 -3.23
CA GLU A 206 -10.73 -8.26 -4.16
C GLU A 206 -12.16 -7.69 -4.17
N LEU A 207 -13.18 -8.55 -4.20
CA LEU A 207 -14.58 -8.12 -4.15
C LEU A 207 -14.92 -7.41 -2.82
N ALA A 208 -14.38 -7.90 -1.70
CA ALA A 208 -14.55 -7.27 -0.40
C ALA A 208 -13.89 -5.88 -0.36
N MET A 209 -12.68 -5.75 -0.92
CA MET A 209 -11.98 -4.46 -1.02
C MET A 209 -12.73 -3.48 -1.93
N GLN A 210 -13.23 -3.92 -3.08
CA GLN A 210 -14.06 -3.09 -3.96
C GLN A 210 -15.32 -2.61 -3.25
N THR A 211 -16.01 -3.50 -2.54
CA THR A 211 -17.22 -3.13 -1.78
C THR A 211 -16.89 -2.09 -0.69
N GLN A 212 -15.74 -2.22 -0.03
CA GLN A 212 -15.28 -1.26 0.97
C GLN A 212 -14.93 0.09 0.33
N ASP A 213 -14.20 0.10 -0.78
CA ASP A 213 -13.85 1.31 -1.53
C ASP A 213 -15.10 2.06 -2.02
N ASP A 214 -16.09 1.33 -2.56
CA ASP A 214 -17.38 1.89 -2.99
C ASP A 214 -18.14 2.50 -1.80
N THR A 215 -18.11 1.83 -0.64
CA THR A 215 -18.71 2.35 0.59
C THR A 215 -18.01 3.61 1.06
N MET A 216 -16.67 3.65 1.01
CA MET A 216 -15.88 4.82 1.37
C MET A 216 -16.12 6.00 0.40
N ALA A 217 -16.24 5.72 -0.90
CA ALA A 217 -16.56 6.73 -1.91
C ALA A 217 -17.96 7.31 -1.69
N LEU A 218 -18.96 6.46 -1.45
CA LEU A 218 -20.32 6.90 -1.14
C LEU A 218 -20.36 7.76 0.13
N LEU A 219 -19.64 7.35 1.18
CA LEU A 219 -19.53 8.12 2.43
C LEU A 219 -18.83 9.46 2.19
N ALA A 220 -17.78 9.51 1.37
CA ALA A 220 -17.10 10.75 1.02
C ALA A 220 -18.01 11.71 0.25
N ASP A 221 -18.81 11.21 -0.70
CA ASP A 221 -19.78 12.02 -1.44
C ASP A 221 -20.86 12.60 -0.52
N LYS A 222 -21.42 11.78 0.38
CA LYS A 222 -22.37 12.25 1.41
C LYS A 222 -21.76 13.26 2.36
N ARG A 223 -20.49 13.09 2.71
CA ARG A 223 -19.76 14.05 3.52
C ARG A 223 -19.65 15.40 2.80
N ASN A 224 -19.30 15.40 1.51
CA ASN A 224 -19.23 16.62 0.69
C ASN A 224 -20.60 17.32 0.55
N GLU A 225 -21.69 16.55 0.42
CA GLU A 225 -23.07 17.09 0.42
C GLU A 225 -23.39 17.86 1.72
N ILE A 226 -23.05 17.29 2.88
CA ILE A 226 -23.30 17.92 4.19
C ILE A 226 -22.45 19.19 4.35
N GLU A 227 -21.17 19.13 4.00
CA GLU A 227 -20.26 20.27 4.06
C GLU A 227 -20.79 21.43 3.20
N THR A 228 -21.24 21.12 1.98
CA THR A 228 -21.83 22.09 1.07
C THR A 228 -23.10 22.72 1.68
N PHE A 229 -23.97 21.91 2.29
CA PHE A 229 -25.19 22.39 2.92
C PHE A 229 -24.89 23.34 4.10
N VAL A 230 -23.94 23.01 4.96
CA VAL A 230 -23.54 23.86 6.09
C VAL A 230 -23.05 25.23 5.59
N TYR A 231 -22.19 25.25 4.56
CA TYR A 231 -21.72 26.50 3.96
C TYR A 231 -22.84 27.28 3.28
N GLU A 232 -23.75 26.61 2.58
CA GLU A 232 -24.87 27.27 1.91
C GLU A 232 -25.80 27.98 2.91
N ILE A 233 -26.11 27.34 4.05
CA ILE A 233 -26.96 27.95 5.08
C ILE A 233 -26.26 29.13 5.75
N ARG A 234 -24.96 29.02 6.06
CA ARG A 234 -24.17 30.16 6.58
C ARG A 234 -24.16 31.32 5.59
N ALA A 235 -23.98 31.04 4.29
CA ALA A 235 -24.01 32.07 3.26
C ALA A 235 -25.39 32.76 3.17
N LYS A 236 -26.48 31.99 3.23
CA LYS A 236 -27.87 32.51 3.19
C LYS A 236 -28.20 33.44 4.36
N GLN A 237 -27.63 33.22 5.55
CA GLN A 237 -27.79 34.14 6.69
C GLN A 237 -27.21 35.55 6.40
N SER A 238 -26.22 35.66 5.51
CA SER A 238 -25.57 36.93 5.17
C SER A 238 -26.21 37.63 3.94
N GLN A 239 -27.20 37.01 3.30
CA GLN A 239 -27.84 37.54 2.08
C GLN A 239 -29.01 38.50 2.40
N LYS A 240 -29.58 39.10 1.34
CA LYS A 240 -30.68 40.09 1.41
C LYS A 240 -31.88 39.67 2.28
N HIS A 241 -32.19 38.37 2.33
CA HIS A 241 -33.28 37.80 3.12
C HIS A 241 -32.82 37.04 4.37
N GLY A 242 -31.54 37.18 4.76
CA GLY A 242 -30.96 36.46 5.90
C GLY A 242 -31.64 36.75 7.23
N HIS A 243 -32.28 37.92 7.38
CA HIS A 243 -33.10 38.27 8.55
C HIS A 243 -34.30 37.34 8.81
N LEU A 244 -34.70 36.53 7.82
CA LEU A 244 -35.75 35.51 7.98
C LEU A 244 -35.23 34.22 8.62
N ILE A 245 -33.91 34.05 8.71
CA ILE A 245 -33.27 32.90 9.35
C ILE A 245 -32.87 33.35 10.76
N GLU A 246 -33.45 32.69 11.78
CA GLU A 246 -33.08 32.97 13.17
C GLU A 246 -31.68 32.40 13.46
N SER A 247 -30.65 33.22 13.29
CA SER A 247 -29.26 32.82 13.52
C SER A 247 -28.99 32.33 14.94
N ALA A 248 -29.74 32.81 15.93
CA ALA A 248 -29.64 32.34 17.32
C ALA A 248 -30.12 30.89 17.51
N VAL A 249 -31.04 30.42 16.66
CA VAL A 249 -31.54 29.03 16.69
C VAL A 249 -30.68 28.15 15.81
N VAL A 250 -30.34 28.60 14.60
CA VAL A 250 -29.66 27.77 13.59
C VAL A 250 -28.14 27.72 13.82
N GLY A 251 -27.53 28.79 14.34
CA GLY A 251 -26.08 28.89 14.58
C GLY A 251 -25.52 27.72 15.41
N PRO A 252 -26.07 27.41 16.59
CA PRO A 252 -25.60 26.29 17.41
C PRO A 252 -25.61 24.93 16.69
N PHE A 253 -26.60 24.68 15.82
CA PHE A 253 -26.65 23.43 15.04
C PHE A 253 -25.60 23.38 13.93
N LEU A 254 -25.32 24.52 13.28
CA LEU A 254 -24.27 24.60 12.26
C LEU A 254 -22.88 24.46 12.89
N ASP A 255 -22.65 25.10 14.04
CA ASP A 255 -21.40 25.00 14.80
C ASP A 255 -21.18 23.55 15.26
N ALA A 256 -22.20 22.90 15.83
CA ALA A 256 -22.12 21.50 16.24
C ALA A 256 -21.89 20.54 15.07
N ALA A 257 -22.53 20.79 13.91
CA ALA A 257 -22.31 19.99 12.71
C ALA A 257 -20.87 20.16 12.17
N GLU A 258 -20.32 21.37 12.21
CA GLU A 258 -18.96 21.68 11.77
C GLU A 258 -17.91 21.09 12.71
N ASP A 259 -18.10 21.23 14.02
CA ASP A 259 -17.23 20.62 15.05
C ASP A 259 -17.24 19.10 14.93
N TRP A 260 -18.41 18.49 14.73
CA TRP A 260 -18.52 17.06 14.49
C TRP A 260 -17.79 16.66 13.20
N PHE A 261 -17.98 17.41 12.11
CA PHE A 261 -17.36 17.14 10.80
C PHE A 261 -15.84 17.14 10.84
N TYR A 262 -15.24 18.06 11.60
CA TYR A 262 -13.78 18.16 11.72
C TYR A 262 -13.18 17.26 12.81
N SER A 263 -14.03 16.62 13.62
CA SER A 263 -13.60 15.62 14.60
C SER A 263 -13.17 14.30 13.94
N ASP A 264 -12.40 13.49 14.67
CA ASP A 264 -12.07 12.13 14.22
C ASP A 264 -13.28 11.17 14.27
N GLN A 265 -14.38 11.56 14.95
CA GLN A 265 -15.60 10.75 15.03
C GLN A 265 -16.33 10.69 13.69
N ALA A 266 -16.37 11.78 12.93
CA ALA A 266 -17.03 11.82 11.61
C ALA A 266 -16.39 10.85 10.58
N LEU A 267 -15.15 10.42 10.81
CA LEU A 267 -14.46 9.47 9.92
C LEU A 267 -14.90 8.02 10.12
N THR A 268 -15.54 7.70 11.24
CA THR A 268 -15.93 6.33 11.62
C THR A 268 -17.40 6.21 12.01
N ALA A 269 -18.14 7.32 12.00
CA ALA A 269 -19.52 7.36 12.42
C ALA A 269 -20.43 6.56 11.47
N THR A 270 -21.21 5.65 12.06
CA THR A 270 -22.31 4.96 11.38
C THR A 270 -23.56 5.85 11.34
N LEU A 271 -24.47 5.59 10.39
CA LEU A 271 -25.72 6.36 10.25
C LEU A 271 -26.53 6.41 11.56
N ASP A 272 -26.52 5.32 12.32
CA ASP A 272 -27.19 5.21 13.61
C ASP A 272 -26.55 6.10 14.69
N GLN A 273 -25.23 6.27 14.66
CA GLN A 273 -24.51 7.15 15.58
C GLN A 273 -24.70 8.63 15.23
N ALA A 274 -24.82 8.95 13.95
CA ALA A 274 -25.05 10.33 13.48
C ALA A 274 -26.47 10.84 13.75
N THR A 275 -27.43 9.93 13.98
CA THR A 275 -28.87 10.25 14.18
C THR A 275 -29.36 10.05 15.61
N ALA A 276 -28.51 9.61 16.54
CA ALA A 276 -28.88 9.29 17.92
C ALA A 276 -29.02 10.51 18.86
N THR A 277 -29.05 11.73 18.34
CA THR A 277 -29.14 12.99 19.12
C THR A 277 -30.30 13.84 18.61
#